data_AF-A0AAW2HSR0-F1
#
_entry.id   AF-A0AAW2HSR0-F1
#
_cell.length_a   1.000
_cell.length_b   1.000
_cell.length_c   1.000
_cell.angle_alpha   90.00
_cell.angle_beta   90.00
_cell.angle_gamma   90.00
#
_symmetry.space_group_name_H-M   'P 1'
#
loop_
_entity.id
_entity.type
_entity.pdbx_description
1 polymer ?
#
loop_
_entity_poly.entity_id
_entity_poly.type
_entity_poly.pdbx_seq_one_letter_code
_entity_poly.pdbx_strand_id
1 'polypeptide(L)'
;MMIIIDIFIYLFCVIGSAILLNYSTLHSPIQDKIKKAILDLIARPSNSRGYGILQSIQESMACCGANGANDYSVNKHAILPQCRDAVTGSAYIYGCTERLATFLGEKTGWLSGIALLICALSVSTHSASGGP
;
A
#
# COMPACT_ATOMS: atom_id res chain seq x y z
N MET A 1 20.25 -29.33 15.10
CA MET A 1 19.28 -28.40 15.73
C MET A 1 18.98 -27.18 14.85
N MET A 2 19.98 -26.59 14.15
CA MET A 2 19.77 -25.43 13.27
C MET A 2 18.78 -25.66 12.09
N ILE A 3 18.84 -26.81 11.39
CA ILE A 3 17.93 -27.13 10.26
C ILE A 3 16.43 -27.02 10.63
N ILE A 4 16.07 -27.47 11.83
CA ILE A 4 14.67 -27.43 12.27
C ILE A 4 14.20 -25.98 12.39
N ILE A 5 15.07 -25.09 12.88
CA ILE A 5 14.80 -23.65 13.02
C ILE A 5 14.61 -23.01 11.64
N ASP A 6 15.47 -23.32 10.67
CA ASP A 6 15.35 -22.79 9.31
C ASP A 6 14.05 -23.22 8.61
N ILE A 7 13.61 -24.46 8.84
CA ILE A 7 12.32 -24.96 8.34
C ILE A 7 11.15 -24.20 8.99
N PHE A 8 11.20 -23.97 10.30
CA PHE A 8 10.18 -23.18 11.00
C PHE A 8 10.14 -21.73 10.50
N ILE A 9 11.29 -21.10 10.27
CA ILE A 9 11.39 -19.75 9.72
C ILE A 9 10.81 -19.72 8.30
N TYR A 10 11.14 -20.70 7.46
CA TYR A 10 10.60 -20.81 6.11
C TYR A 10 9.07 -20.93 6.10
N LEU A 11 8.50 -21.78 6.96
CA LEU A 11 7.04 -21.89 7.13
C LEU A 11 6.42 -20.55 7.54
N PHE A 12 7.07 -19.82 8.46
CA PHE A 12 6.62 -18.50 8.88
C PHE A 12 6.71 -17.47 7.74
N CYS A 13 7.76 -17.51 6.92
CA CYS A 13 7.89 -16.66 5.72
C CYS A 13 6.76 -16.93 4.72
N VAL A 14 6.41 -18.20 4.48
CA VAL A 14 5.32 -18.60 3.56
C VAL A 14 3.97 -18.10 4.06
N ILE A 15 3.65 -18.37 5.33
CA ILE A 15 2.39 -17.91 5.94
C ILE A 15 2.30 -16.39 5.95
N GLY A 16 3.38 -15.71 6.35
CA GLY A 16 3.45 -14.24 6.38
C GLY A 16 3.28 -13.62 4.99
N SER A 17 3.92 -14.19 3.97
CA SER A 17 3.80 -13.73 2.58
C SER A 17 2.39 -13.92 2.03
N ALA A 18 1.76 -15.07 2.32
CA ALA A 18 0.38 -15.33 1.93
C ALA A 18 -0.61 -14.34 2.55
N ILE A 19 -0.44 -14.02 3.85
CA ILE A 19 -1.25 -13.02 4.54
C ILE A 19 -1.02 -11.63 3.94
N LEU A 20 0.25 -11.24 3.71
CA LEU A 20 0.60 -9.93 3.19
C LEU A 20 -0.02 -9.69 1.81
N LEU A 21 0.05 -10.68 0.91
CA LEU A 21 -0.55 -10.60 -0.42
C LEU A 21 -2.07 -10.51 -0.35
N ASN A 22 -2.70 -11.33 0.49
CA ASN A 22 -4.15 -11.35 0.62
C ASN A 22 -4.67 -9.99 1.15
N TYR A 23 -4.01 -9.42 2.15
CA TYR A 23 -4.39 -8.10 2.67
C TYR A 23 -4.13 -6.95 1.69
N SER A 24 -3.14 -7.07 0.81
CA SER A 24 -2.77 -6.01 -0.13
C SER A 24 -3.53 -6.03 -1.47
N THR A 25 -4.40 -7.02 -1.69
CA THR A 25 -5.17 -7.16 -2.95
C THR A 25 -6.31 -6.13 -3.04
N LEU A 26 -6.70 -5.72 -4.26
CA LEU A 26 -7.88 -4.88 -4.49
C LEU A 26 -9.14 -5.52 -3.88
N HIS A 27 -10.07 -4.71 -3.37
CA HIS A 27 -11.28 -5.13 -2.64
C HIS A 27 -11.05 -5.76 -1.25
N SER A 28 -9.82 -5.74 -0.72
CA SER A 28 -9.55 -6.11 0.67
C SER A 28 -10.02 -5.05 1.68
N PRO A 29 -10.23 -5.41 2.95
CA PRO A 29 -10.62 -4.47 4.02
C PRO A 29 -9.62 -3.32 4.23
N ILE A 30 -8.42 -3.41 3.64
CA ILE A 30 -7.45 -2.32 3.59
C ILE A 30 -8.00 -1.10 2.81
N GLN A 31 -8.77 -1.31 1.74
CA GLN A 31 -9.35 -0.23 0.95
C GLN A 31 -10.34 0.59 1.77
N ASP A 32 -11.19 -0.06 2.56
CA ASP A 32 -12.14 0.64 3.44
C ASP A 32 -11.44 1.47 4.50
N LYS A 33 -10.32 0.96 5.05
CA LYS A 33 -9.52 1.72 6.02
C LYS A 33 -8.86 2.93 5.37
N ILE A 34 -8.27 2.77 4.19
CA ILE A 34 -7.66 3.86 3.42
C ILE A 34 -8.73 4.91 3.08
N LYS A 35 -9.88 4.48 2.54
CA LYS A 35 -10.99 5.36 2.17
C LYS A 35 -11.46 6.19 3.36
N LYS A 36 -11.70 5.55 4.51
CA LYS A 36 -12.13 6.24 5.74
C LYS A 36 -11.07 7.23 6.23
N ALA A 37 -9.79 6.86 6.18
CA ALA A 37 -8.70 7.75 6.59
C ALA A 37 -8.63 8.99 5.69
N ILE A 38 -8.72 8.83 4.37
CA ILE A 38 -8.71 9.95 3.42
C ILE A 38 -9.94 10.85 3.62
N LEU A 39 -11.13 10.26 3.78
CA LEU A 39 -12.35 11.04 4.03
C LEU A 39 -12.30 11.80 5.36
N ASP A 40 -11.76 11.20 6.43
CA ASP A 40 -11.60 11.88 7.73
C ASP A 40 -10.59 13.04 7.64
N LEU A 41 -9.50 12.87 6.87
CA LEU A 41 -8.53 13.93 6.58
C LEU A 41 -9.14 15.09 5.80
N ILE A 42 -10.02 14.80 4.83
CA ILE A 42 -10.76 15.83 4.08
C ILE A 42 -11.77 16.54 4.99
N ALA A 43 -12.45 15.81 5.88
CA ALA A 43 -13.45 16.37 6.79
C ALA A 43 -12.84 17.24 7.91
N ARG A 44 -11.55 17.07 8.22
CA ARG A 44 -10.84 17.78 9.29
C ARG A 44 -9.61 18.54 8.77
N PRO A 45 -9.79 19.61 7.98
CA PRO A 45 -8.67 20.38 7.41
C PRO A 45 -7.86 21.16 8.46
N SER A 46 -8.36 21.33 9.70
CA SER A 46 -7.66 22.07 10.76
C SER A 46 -6.36 21.40 11.21
N ASN A 47 -6.20 20.10 10.95
CA ASN A 47 -4.98 19.37 11.25
C ASN A 47 -3.95 19.53 10.12
N SER A 48 -3.08 20.53 10.24
CA SER A 48 -2.04 20.84 9.24
C SER A 48 -1.14 19.65 8.92
N ARG A 49 -0.88 18.76 9.89
CA ARG A 49 -0.03 17.58 9.71
C ARG A 49 -0.71 16.52 8.85
N GLY A 50 -1.99 16.24 9.10
CA GLY A 50 -2.78 15.32 8.28
C GLY A 50 -2.97 15.86 6.87
N TYR A 51 -3.21 17.16 6.75
CA TYR A 51 -3.40 17.83 5.48
C TYR A 51 -2.14 17.78 4.58
N GLY A 52 -0.95 17.96 5.17
CA GLY A 52 0.32 17.82 4.46
C GLY A 52 0.56 16.40 3.93
N ILE A 53 0.18 15.36 4.69
CA ILE A 53 0.27 13.98 4.21
C ILE A 53 -0.68 13.74 3.04
N LEU A 54 -1.92 14.25 3.13
CA LEU A 54 -2.89 14.14 2.05
C LEU A 54 -2.39 14.80 0.75
N GLN A 55 -1.75 15.96 0.88
CA GLN A 55 -1.11 16.66 -0.25
C GLN A 55 -0.05 15.80 -0.95
N SER A 56 0.90 15.27 -0.19
CA SER A 56 1.97 14.45 -0.74
C SER A 56 1.44 13.18 -1.40
N ILE A 57 0.40 12.55 -0.84
CA ILE A 57 -0.21 11.35 -1.41
C ILE A 57 -0.87 11.68 -2.76
N GLN A 58 -1.68 12.74 -2.83
CA GLN A 58 -2.42 13.12 -4.04
C GLN A 58 -1.49 13.50 -5.18
N GLU A 59 -0.40 14.20 -4.87
CA GLU A 59 0.64 14.55 -5.84
C GLU A 59 1.41 13.31 -6.31
N SER A 60 1.88 12.47 -5.38
CA SER A 60 2.71 11.30 -5.71
C SER A 60 1.95 10.21 -6.45
N MET A 61 0.65 10.05 -6.21
CA MET A 61 -0.17 8.97 -6.77
C MET A 61 -1.06 9.44 -7.93
N ALA A 62 -0.99 10.73 -8.29
CA ALA A 62 -1.79 11.34 -9.36
C ALA A 62 -3.29 11.00 -9.21
N CYS A 63 -3.84 11.27 -8.03
CA CYS A 63 -5.20 10.91 -7.64
C CYS A 63 -5.88 12.06 -6.90
N CYS A 64 -7.21 12.04 -6.83
CA CYS A 64 -7.97 13.05 -6.10
C CYS A 64 -9.08 12.46 -5.25
N GLY A 65 -9.17 12.90 -3.99
CA GLY A 65 -10.17 12.43 -3.04
C GLY A 65 -10.01 10.95 -2.69
N ALA A 66 -10.99 10.37 -1.99
CA ALA A 66 -10.97 8.96 -1.67
C ALA A 66 -11.42 8.11 -2.88
N ASN A 67 -12.52 8.52 -3.51
CA ASN A 67 -13.13 7.91 -4.70
C ASN A 67 -13.11 8.83 -5.94
N GLY A 68 -12.74 10.10 -5.78
CA GLY A 68 -12.63 11.06 -6.86
C GLY A 68 -12.73 12.50 -6.35
N ALA A 69 -12.59 13.47 -7.25
CA ALA A 69 -12.67 14.90 -6.90
C ALA A 69 -14.02 15.31 -6.30
N ASN A 70 -15.09 14.56 -6.54
CA ASN A 70 -16.42 14.83 -6.00
C ASN A 70 -16.49 14.76 -4.46
N ASP A 71 -15.58 14.03 -3.81
CA ASP A 71 -15.52 13.95 -2.34
C ASP A 71 -15.25 15.31 -1.68
N TYR A 72 -14.60 16.23 -2.40
CA TYR A 72 -14.39 17.61 -1.97
C TYR A 72 -15.66 18.44 -2.07
N SER A 73 -16.41 18.29 -3.17
CA SER A 73 -17.69 18.98 -3.37
C SER A 73 -18.73 18.58 -2.34
N VAL A 74 -18.82 17.27 -2.02
CA VAL A 74 -19.75 16.75 -0.99
C VAL A 74 -19.41 17.32 0.39
N ASN A 75 -18.13 17.41 0.73
CA ASN A 75 -17.69 17.96 2.00
C ASN A 75 -17.61 19.49 2.02
N LYS A 76 -18.01 20.20 0.95
CA LYS A 76 -17.93 21.67 0.81
C LYS A 76 -16.51 22.23 1.01
N HIS A 77 -15.49 21.47 0.66
CA HIS A 77 -14.10 21.89 0.70
C HIS A 77 -13.60 22.22 -0.70
N ALA A 78 -12.69 23.19 -0.80
CA ALA A 78 -12.01 23.49 -2.06
C ALA A 78 -11.11 22.31 -2.45
N ILE A 79 -11.05 22.00 -3.75
CA ILE A 79 -10.11 21.03 -4.31
C ILE A 79 -8.70 21.63 -4.17
N LEU A 80 -7.77 20.80 -3.69
CA LEU A 80 -6.40 21.23 -3.43
C LEU A 80 -5.65 21.42 -4.77
N PRO A 81 -4.69 22.36 -4.87
CA PRO A 81 -3.98 22.63 -6.11
C PRO A 81 -3.21 21.40 -6.64
N GLN A 82 -2.70 20.54 -5.77
CA GLN A 82 -2.02 19.29 -6.12
C GLN A 82 -2.94 18.21 -6.72
N CYS A 83 -4.27 18.32 -6.57
CA CYS A 83 -5.22 17.43 -7.25
C CYS A 83 -5.34 17.75 -8.74
N ARG A 84 -4.73 18.85 -9.20
CA ARG A 84 -4.81 19.31 -10.58
C ARG A 84 -3.69 18.69 -11.38
N ASP A 85 -4.06 17.99 -12.44
CA ASP A 85 -3.12 17.49 -13.42
C ASP A 85 -2.38 18.66 -14.08
N ALA A 86 -1.04 18.62 -14.03
CA ALA A 86 -0.18 19.64 -14.61
C ALA A 86 -0.31 19.73 -16.13
N VAL A 87 -0.76 18.66 -16.80
CA VAL A 87 -0.89 18.58 -18.26
C VAL A 87 -2.24 19.11 -18.73
N THR A 88 -3.35 18.60 -18.17
CA THR A 88 -4.71 18.97 -18.60
C THR A 88 -5.29 20.16 -17.85
N GLY A 89 -4.72 20.54 -16.70
CA GLY A 89 -5.26 21.59 -15.85
C GLY A 89 -6.65 21.25 -15.26
N SER A 90 -7.02 19.97 -15.24
CA SER A 90 -8.25 19.47 -14.61
C SER A 90 -7.92 18.60 -13.39
N ALA A 91 -8.91 18.35 -12.52
CA ALA A 91 -8.70 17.49 -11.36
C ALA A 91 -8.57 16.01 -11.78
N TYR A 92 -7.75 15.23 -11.08
CA TYR A 92 -7.66 13.78 -11.33
C TYR A 92 -9.02 13.10 -11.11
N ILE A 93 -9.40 12.25 -12.06
CA ILE A 93 -10.67 11.51 -12.03
C ILE A 93 -10.57 10.29 -11.10
N TYR A 94 -9.37 9.73 -10.95
CA TYR A 94 -9.13 8.54 -10.14
C TYR A 94 -9.09 8.86 -8.64
N GLY A 95 -9.80 8.05 -7.85
CA GLY A 95 -9.74 8.10 -6.40
C GLY A 95 -8.42 7.56 -5.85
N CYS A 96 -7.91 8.17 -4.77
CA CYS A 96 -6.68 7.71 -4.14
C CYS A 96 -6.80 6.32 -3.52
N THR A 97 -8.00 5.86 -3.14
CA THR A 97 -8.18 4.53 -2.54
C THR A 97 -7.76 3.42 -3.52
N GLU A 98 -8.19 3.51 -4.77
CA GLU A 98 -7.92 2.49 -5.79
C GLU A 98 -6.45 2.50 -6.23
N ARG A 99 -5.92 3.71 -6.50
CA ARG A 99 -4.51 3.90 -6.87
C ARG A 99 -3.57 3.42 -5.78
N LEU A 100 -3.85 3.80 -4.53
CA LEU A 100 -3.00 3.43 -3.40
C LEU A 100 -3.07 1.93 -3.13
N ALA A 101 -4.25 1.32 -3.20
CA ALA A 101 -4.38 -0.14 -3.06
C ALA A 101 -3.61 -0.90 -4.15
N THR A 102 -3.71 -0.44 -5.40
CA THR A 102 -2.97 -1.04 -6.51
C THR A 102 -1.47 -0.89 -6.31
N PHE A 103 -0.99 0.29 -5.92
CA PHE A 103 0.40 0.53 -5.61
C PHE A 103 0.92 -0.35 -4.47
N LEU A 104 0.17 -0.48 -3.37
CA LEU A 104 0.53 -1.39 -2.28
C LEU A 104 0.55 -2.84 -2.75
N GLY A 105 -0.43 -3.27 -3.55
CA GLY A 105 -0.50 -4.63 -4.10
C GLY A 105 0.71 -4.96 -4.97
N GLU A 106 1.06 -4.08 -5.90
CA GLU A 106 2.27 -4.22 -6.70
C GLU A 106 3.50 -4.30 -5.81
N LYS A 107 3.61 -3.40 -4.81
CA LYS A 107 4.79 -3.31 -3.96
C LYS A 107 4.94 -4.50 -3.00
N THR A 108 3.87 -5.02 -2.44
CA THR A 108 3.93 -6.19 -1.56
C THR A 108 4.19 -7.47 -2.34
N GLY A 109 3.74 -7.55 -3.60
CA GLY A 109 4.01 -8.67 -4.50
C GLY A 109 5.51 -8.97 -4.65
N TRP A 110 6.30 -8.03 -5.19
CA TRP A 110 7.75 -8.25 -5.38
C TRP A 110 8.50 -8.41 -4.04
N LEU A 111 8.12 -7.66 -2.99
CA LEU A 111 8.74 -7.80 -1.67
C LEU A 111 8.53 -9.20 -1.08
N SER A 112 7.32 -9.75 -1.19
CA SER A 112 7.04 -11.11 -0.74
C SER A 112 7.84 -12.16 -1.51
N GLY A 113 7.98 -11.99 -2.83
CA GLY A 113 8.75 -12.89 -3.68
C GLY A 113 10.24 -12.89 -3.30
N ILE A 114 10.81 -11.71 -3.07
CA ILE A 114 12.20 -11.57 -2.59
C ILE A 114 12.37 -12.22 -1.22
N ALA A 115 11.44 -11.97 -0.29
CA ALA A 115 11.49 -12.57 1.05
C ALA A 115 11.45 -14.10 0.99
N LEU A 116 10.55 -14.68 0.19
CA LEU A 116 10.45 -16.13 -0.01
C LEU A 116 11.70 -16.72 -0.65
N LEU A 117 12.28 -16.04 -1.66
CA LEU A 117 13.53 -16.46 -2.29
C LEU A 117 14.67 -16.50 -1.26
N ILE A 118 14.81 -15.46 -0.44
CA ILE A 118 15.84 -15.41 0.61
C ILE A 118 15.63 -16.55 1.62
N CYS A 119 14.41 -16.77 2.11
CA CYS A 119 14.15 -17.86 3.06
C CYS A 119 14.45 -19.24 2.44
N ALA A 120 14.17 -19.44 1.14
CA ALA A 120 14.47 -20.69 0.44
C ALA A 120 15.99 -20.91 0.25
N LEU A 121 16.74 -19.86 -0.07
CA LEU A 121 18.20 -19.91 -0.20
C LEU A 121 18.88 -20.20 1.14
N SER A 122 18.38 -19.66 2.24
CA SER A 122 18.90 -19.94 3.58
C SER A 122 18.79 -21.42 3.95
N VAL A 123 17.66 -22.07 3.66
CA VAL A 123 17.47 -23.51 3.92
C VAL A 123 18.39 -24.38 3.05
N SER A 124 18.56 -24.02 1.79
CA SER A 124 19.35 -24.81 0.82
C SER A 124 20.86 -24.66 1.03
N THR A 125 21.34 -23.47 1.40
CA THR A 125 22.75 -23.27 1.81
C THR A 125 23.12 -24.03 3.07
N HIS A 126 22.22 -24.09 4.06
CA HIS A 126 22.43 -24.89 5.28
C HIS A 126 22.35 -26.41 5.03
N SER A 127 21.62 -26.86 4.00
CA SER A 127 21.63 -28.27 3.60
C SER A 127 22.93 -28.65 2.86
N ALA A 128 23.52 -27.71 2.11
CA ALA A 128 24.77 -27.93 1.38
C ALA A 128 26.02 -27.95 2.26
N SER A 129 26.02 -27.27 3.41
CA SER A 129 27.13 -27.30 4.39
C SER A 129 27.16 -28.55 5.27
N GLY A 130 26.17 -29.45 5.11
CA GLY A 130 26.11 -30.76 5.80
C GLY A 130 26.52 -31.96 4.93
N GLY A 131 27.10 -31.73 3.75
CA GLY A 131 27.83 -32.77 3.00
C GLY A 131 29.15 -33.12 3.70
N PRO A 132 29.62 -34.38 3.63
CA PRO A 132 30.55 -35.02 4.56
C PRO A 132 31.83 -34.26 4.90
#